data_AF-A0A090VWL3-F1
#
_entry.id   AF-A0A090VWL3-F1
#
_cell.length_a   1.000
_cell.length_b   1.000
_cell.length_c   1.000
_cell.angle_alpha   90.00
_cell.angle_beta   90.00
_cell.angle_gamma   90.00
#
_symmetry.space_group_name_H-M   'P 1'
#
loop_
_entity.id
_entity.type
_entity.pdbx_description
1 polymer ?
#
loop_
_entity_poly.entity_id
_entity_poly.type
_entity_poly.pdbx_seq_one_letter_code
_entity_poly.pdbx_strand_id
1 'polypeptide(L)'
;MQEWCGQMYAQLNNKEKFNIASHSYFEGEADENFKLDKTTLENELWIQLRINPKSLPTGNLKIIPSLEFLKMKHKEIKPYNANAILTDSTYTLAYKNLDRTLTIDYNPEFPYEILSWKETFKSGSKIMETTATKLKTITSAYWQKNSNTDEVLRDTLQLK
;
A
#
# COMPACT_ATOMS: atom_id res chain seq x y z
N MET A 1 9.54 1.23 10.00
CA MET A 1 8.55 2.29 10.29
C MET A 1 8.97 2.98 11.57
N GLN A 2 8.91 4.30 11.57
CA GLN A 2 9.13 5.13 12.76
C GLN A 2 7.77 5.68 13.16
N GLU A 3 7.37 5.46 14.39
CA GLU A 3 6.24 6.13 15.00
C GLU A 3 6.68 6.88 16.26
N TRP A 4 5.75 7.54 16.95
CA TRP A 4 6.12 8.43 18.07
C TRP A 4 6.80 7.67 19.21
N CYS A 5 6.33 6.46 19.51
CA CYS A 5 6.83 5.70 20.65
C CYS A 5 8.10 4.90 20.31
N GLY A 6 8.33 4.55 19.03
CA GLY A 6 9.55 3.85 18.66
C GLY A 6 9.67 3.44 17.19
N GLN A 7 10.56 2.48 16.97
CA GLN A 7 10.82 1.88 15.67
C GLN A 7 10.29 0.46 15.60
N MET A 8 9.87 0.09 14.40
CA MET A 8 9.47 -1.28 14.10
C MET A 8 9.89 -1.67 12.68
N TYR A 9 10.20 -2.94 12.50
CA TYR A 9 10.61 -3.56 11.26
C TYR A 9 9.76 -4.80 11.01
N ALA A 10 9.27 -4.97 9.78
CA ALA A 10 8.59 -6.19 9.37
C ALA A 10 9.03 -6.55 7.96
N GLN A 11 9.31 -7.83 7.75
CA GLN A 11 9.74 -8.39 6.48
C GLN A 11 8.90 -9.61 6.15
N LEU A 12 8.46 -9.70 4.89
CA LEU A 12 7.83 -10.88 4.32
C LEU A 12 8.71 -11.42 3.20
N ASN A 13 9.13 -12.67 3.32
CA ASN A 13 9.89 -13.38 2.30
C ASN A 13 8.99 -14.39 1.59
N ASN A 14 8.87 -14.26 0.26
CA ASN A 14 8.12 -15.20 -0.57
C ASN A 14 8.92 -16.49 -0.80
N LYS A 15 8.64 -17.54 0.01
CA LYS A 15 9.22 -18.89 -0.10
C LYS A 15 8.13 -19.89 -0.49
N GLU A 16 8.18 -21.14 -0.02
CA GLU A 16 7.07 -22.10 -0.20
C GLU A 16 5.80 -21.59 0.51
N LYS A 17 5.97 -21.15 1.76
CA LYS A 17 5.06 -20.30 2.52
C LYS A 17 5.63 -18.88 2.60
N PHE A 18 4.83 -17.91 3.00
CA PHE A 18 5.38 -16.61 3.39
C PHE A 18 6.08 -16.75 4.73
N ASN A 19 7.38 -16.43 4.78
CA ASN A 19 8.13 -16.34 6.03
C ASN A 19 8.12 -14.89 6.51
N ILE A 20 7.60 -14.65 7.71
CA ILE A 20 7.52 -13.32 8.30
C ILE A 20 8.47 -13.22 9.48
N ALA A 21 9.24 -12.13 9.49
CA ALA A 21 10.05 -11.69 10.62
C ALA A 21 9.63 -10.26 10.98
N SER A 22 9.38 -10.00 12.26
CA SER A 22 9.02 -8.68 12.78
C SER A 22 9.82 -8.39 14.04
N HIS A 23 10.29 -7.15 14.16
CA HIS A 23 10.96 -6.61 15.34
C HIS A 23 10.29 -5.29 15.72
N SER A 24 9.85 -5.16 16.97
CA SER A 24 9.10 -4.01 17.46
C SER A 24 9.62 -3.55 18.81
N TYR A 25 9.60 -2.24 19.05
CA TYR A 25 9.82 -1.66 20.37
C TYR A 25 8.71 -2.02 21.38
N PHE A 26 7.50 -2.33 20.91
CA PHE A 26 6.38 -2.65 21.78
C PHE A 26 6.47 -4.07 22.34
N GLU A 27 6.44 -4.22 23.65
CA GLU A 27 6.59 -5.50 24.36
C GLU A 27 5.64 -6.59 23.85
N GLY A 28 4.37 -6.24 23.60
CA GLY A 28 3.36 -7.18 23.09
C GLY A 28 3.55 -7.62 21.63
N GLU A 29 4.45 -6.98 20.87
CA GLU A 29 4.68 -7.22 19.45
C GLU A 29 6.18 -7.38 19.12
N ALA A 30 7.01 -7.66 20.13
CA ALA A 30 8.47 -7.52 20.08
C ALA A 30 9.14 -8.29 18.93
N ASP A 31 9.57 -9.53 19.16
CA ASP A 31 10.25 -10.35 18.15
C ASP A 31 9.33 -11.49 17.71
N GLU A 32 8.83 -11.41 16.48
CA GLU A 32 7.94 -12.42 15.91
C GLU A 32 8.59 -13.10 14.72
N ASN A 33 8.50 -14.43 14.67
CA ASN A 33 8.90 -15.24 13.52
C ASN A 33 7.87 -16.34 13.26
N PHE A 34 7.21 -16.29 12.11
CA PHE A 34 6.16 -17.26 11.77
C PHE A 34 6.00 -17.42 10.25
N LYS A 35 5.15 -18.38 9.87
CA LYS A 35 4.85 -18.69 8.47
C LYS A 35 3.36 -18.55 8.20
N LEU A 36 3.02 -18.03 7.02
CA LEU A 36 1.64 -17.97 6.52
C LEU A 36 1.54 -18.73 5.19
N ASP A 37 0.40 -19.38 4.97
CA ASP A 37 0.09 -19.94 3.66
C ASP A 37 -0.01 -18.82 2.61
N LYS A 38 0.33 -19.15 1.37
CA LYS A 38 0.27 -18.17 0.28
C LYS A 38 -1.17 -17.72 0.04
N THR A 39 -1.32 -16.42 -0.09
CA THR A 39 -2.57 -15.74 -0.40
C THR A 39 -2.25 -14.40 -1.05
N THR A 40 -3.27 -13.66 -1.44
CA THR A 40 -3.08 -12.36 -2.09
C THR A 40 -2.44 -11.37 -1.12
N LEU A 41 -1.39 -10.67 -1.56
CA LEU A 41 -0.83 -9.54 -0.82
C LEU A 41 -1.50 -8.25 -1.30
N GLU A 42 -1.76 -7.28 -0.42
CA GLU A 42 -2.26 -5.99 -0.92
C GLU A 42 -1.24 -5.31 -1.83
N ASN A 43 0.04 -5.37 -1.48
CA ASN A 43 1.11 -4.71 -2.23
C ASN A 43 1.32 -5.28 -3.64
N GLU A 44 1.04 -6.58 -3.88
CA GLU A 44 1.14 -7.14 -5.23
C GLU A 44 0.01 -6.63 -6.15
N LEU A 45 -1.15 -6.27 -5.60
CA LEU A 45 -2.27 -5.74 -6.38
C LEU A 45 -1.92 -4.40 -7.03
N TRP A 46 -1.13 -3.57 -6.35
CA TRP A 46 -0.62 -2.31 -6.91
C TRP A 46 0.25 -2.54 -8.16
N ILE A 47 1.05 -3.61 -8.14
CA ILE A 47 1.92 -3.98 -9.27
C ILE A 47 1.09 -4.59 -10.39
N GLN A 48 0.20 -5.52 -10.05
CA GLN A 48 -0.71 -6.15 -11.02
C GLN A 48 -1.57 -5.11 -11.75
N LEU A 49 -2.10 -4.12 -11.03
CA LEU A 49 -2.87 -3.02 -11.61
C LEU A 49 -2.09 -2.29 -12.70
N ARG A 50 -0.81 -1.98 -12.47
CA ARG A 50 0.03 -1.26 -13.45
C ARG A 50 0.44 -2.11 -14.66
N ILE A 51 0.35 -3.43 -14.56
CA ILE A 51 0.70 -4.36 -15.65
C ILE A 51 -0.54 -4.72 -16.47
N ASN A 52 -1.60 -5.16 -15.80
CA ASN A 52 -2.85 -5.59 -16.42
C ASN A 52 -4.02 -5.48 -15.42
N PRO A 53 -4.75 -4.36 -15.39
CA PRO A 53 -5.87 -4.15 -14.47
C PRO A 53 -6.95 -5.24 -14.56
N LYS A 54 -7.19 -5.80 -15.75
CA LYS A 54 -8.19 -6.85 -15.97
C LYS A 54 -7.86 -8.18 -15.29
N SER A 55 -6.61 -8.36 -14.83
CA SER A 55 -6.17 -9.54 -14.09
C SER A 55 -6.42 -9.44 -12.58
N LEU A 56 -6.83 -8.27 -12.07
CA LEU A 56 -7.07 -8.08 -10.65
C LEU A 56 -8.23 -8.97 -10.16
N PRO A 57 -8.07 -9.67 -9.03
CA PRO A 57 -9.13 -10.48 -8.47
C PRO A 57 -10.28 -9.60 -7.97
N THR A 58 -11.51 -10.11 -8.05
CA THR A 58 -12.73 -9.42 -7.60
C THR A 58 -13.60 -10.31 -6.72
N GLY A 59 -14.55 -9.71 -6.00
CA GLY A 59 -15.43 -10.40 -5.06
C GLY A 59 -14.81 -10.58 -3.68
N ASN A 60 -15.24 -11.62 -2.94
CA ASN A 60 -14.75 -11.89 -1.59
C ASN A 60 -13.42 -12.63 -1.63
N LEU A 61 -12.38 -12.01 -1.09
CA LEU A 61 -11.00 -12.49 -1.10
C LEU A 61 -10.43 -12.56 0.30
N LYS A 62 -9.40 -13.40 0.49
CA LYS A 62 -8.48 -13.30 1.61
C LYS A 62 -7.24 -12.57 1.13
N ILE A 63 -6.93 -11.44 1.77
CA ILE A 63 -5.80 -10.59 1.41
C ILE A 63 -5.01 -10.31 2.68
N ILE A 64 -3.69 -10.39 2.62
CA ILE A 64 -2.82 -9.84 3.67
C ILE A 64 -2.69 -8.33 3.37
N PRO A 65 -3.23 -7.45 4.22
CA PRO A 65 -3.12 -6.01 4.03
C PRO A 65 -1.67 -5.56 4.02
N SER A 66 -1.45 -4.31 3.64
CA SER A 66 -0.12 -3.75 3.61
C SER A 66 0.53 -3.77 5.01
N LEU A 67 1.81 -4.15 5.07
CA LEU A 67 2.51 -4.32 6.36
C LEU A 67 2.56 -3.01 7.13
N GLU A 68 2.64 -1.88 6.41
CA GLU A 68 2.62 -0.56 7.01
C GLU A 68 1.30 -0.25 7.69
N PHE A 69 0.15 -0.58 7.09
CA PHE A 69 -1.13 -0.40 7.75
C PHE A 69 -1.23 -1.26 9.01
N LEU A 70 -0.90 -2.56 8.88
CA LEU A 70 -1.01 -3.52 9.97
C LEU A 70 -0.18 -3.10 11.18
N LYS A 71 1.07 -2.71 10.92
CA LYS A 71 2.01 -2.34 11.98
C LYS A 71 1.71 -0.96 12.57
N MET A 72 1.32 0.03 11.77
CA MET A 72 0.87 1.34 12.28
C MET A 72 -0.44 1.28 13.08
N LYS A 73 -1.25 0.22 12.92
CA LYS A 73 -2.52 0.01 13.62
C LYS A 73 -2.48 -1.11 14.64
N HIS A 74 -1.29 -1.65 14.96
CA HIS A 74 -1.11 -2.75 15.90
C HIS A 74 -2.08 -3.91 15.61
N LYS A 75 -2.11 -4.33 14.34
CA LYS A 75 -2.90 -5.45 13.84
C LYS A 75 -1.98 -6.61 13.52
N GLU A 76 -2.43 -7.80 13.91
CA GLU A 76 -1.77 -9.07 13.59
C GLU A 76 -1.55 -9.21 12.08
N ILE A 77 -0.36 -9.64 11.66
CA ILE A 77 -0.13 -9.92 10.25
C ILE A 77 -0.71 -11.28 9.90
N LYS A 78 -1.88 -11.25 9.27
CA LYS A 78 -2.58 -12.43 8.76
C LYS A 78 -3.46 -12.07 7.56
N PRO A 79 -4.05 -13.06 6.88
CA PRO A 79 -5.05 -12.80 5.85
C PRO A 79 -6.35 -12.27 6.48
N TYR A 80 -6.90 -11.21 5.91
CA TYR A 80 -8.19 -10.63 6.26
C TYR A 80 -9.16 -10.79 5.10
N ASN A 81 -10.46 -10.93 5.41
CA ASN A 81 -11.50 -10.93 4.37
C ASN A 81 -11.67 -9.51 3.81
N ALA A 82 -11.64 -9.40 2.49
CA ALA A 82 -11.85 -8.16 1.75
C ALA A 82 -12.85 -8.39 0.62
N ASN A 83 -13.67 -7.39 0.32
CA ASN A 83 -14.43 -7.35 -0.92
C ASN A 83 -13.70 -6.46 -1.93
N ALA A 84 -13.36 -7.03 -3.09
CA ALA A 84 -12.66 -6.35 -4.17
C ALA A 84 -13.62 -6.02 -5.31
N ILE A 85 -13.65 -4.75 -5.72
CA ILE A 85 -14.49 -4.25 -6.81
C ILE A 85 -13.58 -3.57 -7.82
N LEU A 86 -13.68 -4.00 -9.08
CA LEU A 86 -13.01 -3.38 -10.22
C LEU A 86 -14.04 -2.72 -11.12
N THR A 87 -13.81 -1.45 -11.44
CA THR A 87 -14.51 -0.69 -12.48
C THR A 87 -13.54 -0.34 -13.61
N ASP A 88 -14.00 0.43 -14.61
CA ASP A 88 -13.19 0.82 -15.76
C ASP A 88 -11.89 1.56 -15.39
N SER A 89 -11.89 2.33 -14.30
CA SER A 89 -10.74 3.17 -13.90
C SER A 89 -10.45 3.16 -12.40
N THR A 90 -11.13 2.31 -11.62
CA THR A 90 -10.98 2.28 -10.16
C THR A 90 -10.94 0.85 -9.65
N TYR A 91 -10.05 0.59 -8.69
CA TYR A 91 -9.99 -0.66 -7.94
C TYR A 91 -10.18 -0.39 -6.45
N THR A 92 -11.14 -1.07 -5.82
CA THR A 92 -11.52 -0.84 -4.42
C THR A 92 -11.41 -2.12 -3.61
N LEU A 93 -10.78 -2.04 -2.44
CA LEU A 93 -10.68 -3.10 -1.44
C LEU A 93 -11.36 -2.65 -0.15
N ALA A 94 -12.42 -3.35 0.26
CA ALA A 94 -13.14 -3.08 1.50
C ALA A 94 -12.90 -4.19 2.54
N TYR A 95 -12.17 -3.88 3.61
CA TYR A 95 -11.85 -4.77 4.72
C TYR A 95 -12.81 -4.56 5.89
N LYS A 96 -13.90 -5.34 5.94
CA LYS A 96 -14.94 -5.19 6.96
C LYS A 96 -14.43 -5.35 8.39
N ASN A 97 -13.50 -6.29 8.65
CA ASN A 97 -12.96 -6.52 9.99
C ASN A 97 -11.91 -5.50 10.44
N LEU A 98 -11.48 -4.61 9.53
CA LEU A 98 -10.52 -3.55 9.82
C LEU A 98 -11.16 -2.16 9.76
N ASP A 99 -12.47 -2.08 9.47
CA ASP A 99 -13.18 -0.83 9.17
C ASP A 99 -12.37 0.06 8.20
N ARG A 100 -11.82 -0.57 7.16
CA ARG A 100 -10.87 0.05 6.22
C ARG A 100 -11.31 -0.15 4.78
N THR A 101 -11.19 0.90 3.98
CA THR A 101 -11.38 0.84 2.53
C THR A 101 -10.20 1.52 1.84
N LEU A 102 -9.62 0.85 0.84
CA LEU A 102 -8.63 1.42 -0.07
C LEU A 102 -9.26 1.52 -1.46
N THR A 103 -9.17 2.69 -2.08
CA THR A 103 -9.62 2.96 -3.45
C THR A 103 -8.43 3.50 -4.23
N ILE A 104 -8.16 2.91 -5.39
CA ILE A 104 -7.06 3.28 -6.28
C ILE A 104 -7.66 3.69 -7.62
N ASP A 105 -7.43 4.92 -8.03
CA ASP A 105 -7.84 5.43 -9.34
C ASP A 105 -6.65 5.39 -10.30
N TYR A 106 -6.88 4.89 -11.50
CA TYR A 106 -5.85 4.67 -12.50
C TYR A 106 -6.31 5.02 -13.90
N ASN A 107 -5.36 5.28 -14.79
CA ASN A 107 -5.63 5.49 -16.20
C ASN A 107 -6.06 4.15 -16.85
N PRO A 108 -7.24 4.02 -17.48
CA PRO A 108 -7.64 2.79 -18.18
C PRO A 108 -6.79 2.47 -19.42
N GLU A 109 -5.94 3.39 -19.86
CA GLU A 109 -5.02 3.21 -20.98
C GLU A 109 -3.60 2.90 -20.48
N PHE A 110 -2.90 2.00 -21.19
CA PHE A 110 -1.50 1.68 -20.91
C PHE A 110 -0.65 2.96 -20.97
N PRO A 111 0.20 3.24 -19.97
CA PRO A 111 0.79 2.32 -18.99
C PRO A 111 0.04 2.20 -17.64
N TYR A 112 -1.29 2.38 -17.63
CA TYR A 112 -2.15 2.18 -16.45
C TYR A 112 -1.69 2.96 -15.22
N GLU A 113 -1.29 4.22 -15.44
CA GLU A 113 -0.72 5.04 -14.39
C GLU A 113 -1.69 5.20 -13.23
N ILE A 114 -1.19 5.08 -12.00
CA ILE A 114 -1.97 5.43 -10.82
C ILE A 114 -2.08 6.94 -10.74
N LEU A 115 -3.32 7.44 -10.72
CA LEU A 115 -3.65 8.85 -10.70
C LEU A 115 -3.87 9.35 -9.28
N SER A 116 -4.58 8.57 -8.47
CA SER A 116 -4.82 8.87 -7.07
C SER A 116 -5.11 7.61 -6.28
N TRP A 117 -5.03 7.74 -4.96
CA TRP A 117 -5.61 6.75 -4.06
C TRP A 117 -6.20 7.45 -2.85
N LYS A 118 -7.17 6.75 -2.24
CA LYS A 118 -7.84 7.14 -1.03
C LYS A 118 -7.95 5.94 -0.10
N GLU A 119 -7.56 6.14 1.14
CA GLU A 119 -7.71 5.18 2.21
C GLU A 119 -8.60 5.79 3.29
N THR A 120 -9.67 5.09 3.67
CA THR A 120 -10.48 5.44 4.84
C THR A 120 -10.34 4.35 5.88
N PHE A 121 -10.11 4.72 7.14
CA PHE A 121 -10.04 3.77 8.24
C PHE A 121 -10.62 4.36 9.52
N LYS A 122 -11.13 3.51 10.41
CA LYS A 122 -11.61 3.95 11.72
C LYS A 122 -10.46 4.19 12.70
N SER A 123 -10.47 5.34 13.37
CA SER A 123 -9.56 5.71 14.45
C SER A 123 -10.38 6.17 15.65
N GLY A 124 -10.55 5.28 16.64
CA GLY A 124 -11.49 5.51 17.74
C GLY A 124 -12.94 5.58 17.22
N SER A 125 -13.63 6.68 17.50
CA SER A 125 -15.00 6.94 17.01
C SER A 125 -15.06 7.64 15.65
N LYS A 126 -13.92 8.10 15.12
CA LYS A 126 -13.87 8.89 13.88
C LYS A 126 -13.41 8.03 12.71
N ILE A 127 -13.96 8.31 11.53
CA ILE A 127 -13.41 7.83 10.26
C ILE A 127 -12.35 8.84 9.83
N MET A 128 -11.13 8.35 9.66
CA MET A 128 -10.00 9.11 9.12
C MET A 128 -9.89 8.82 7.63
N GLU A 129 -9.41 9.79 6.88
CA GLU A 129 -9.15 9.68 5.45
C GLU A 129 -7.70 10.09 5.17
N THR A 130 -7.04 9.35 4.30
CA THR A 130 -5.72 9.69 3.75
C THR A 130 -5.81 9.57 2.23
N THR A 131 -5.31 10.57 1.52
CA THR A 131 -5.35 10.61 0.06
C THR A 131 -3.99 11.00 -0.49
N ALA A 132 -3.72 10.56 -1.71
CA ALA A 132 -2.65 11.12 -2.52
C ALA A 132 -3.08 11.18 -3.98
N THR A 133 -2.62 12.22 -4.67
CA THR A 133 -2.91 12.45 -6.10
C THR A 133 -1.62 12.77 -6.83
N LYS A 134 -1.44 12.21 -8.02
CA LYS A 134 -0.31 12.50 -8.90
C LYS A 134 -0.38 13.97 -9.34
N LEU A 135 0.63 14.75 -8.97
CA LEU A 135 0.71 16.17 -9.35
C LEU A 135 1.17 16.33 -10.79
N LYS A 136 2.37 15.85 -11.11
CA LYS A 136 2.97 15.94 -12.44
C LYS A 136 4.06 14.91 -12.65
N THR A 137 4.29 14.53 -13.90
CA THR A 137 5.36 13.65 -14.33
C THR A 137 6.13 14.33 -15.46
N ILE A 138 7.46 14.20 -15.44
CA ILE A 138 8.33 14.67 -16.52
C ILE A 138 9.28 13.55 -16.94
N THR A 139 9.64 13.53 -18.22
CA THR A 139 10.77 12.74 -18.70
C THR A 139 12.01 13.63 -18.65
N SER A 140 13.02 13.23 -17.90
CA SER A 140 14.24 14.02 -17.68
C SER A 140 15.48 13.12 -17.74
N ALA A 141 16.61 13.67 -18.18
CA ALA A 141 17.91 13.01 -18.11
C ALA A 141 18.41 13.00 -16.66
N TYR A 142 17.77 12.21 -15.79
CA TYR A 142 17.96 12.25 -14.33
C TYR A 142 19.42 12.24 -13.89
N TRP A 143 20.24 11.35 -14.46
CA TRP A 143 21.66 11.23 -14.10
C TRP A 143 22.50 12.47 -14.40
N GLN A 144 22.04 13.35 -15.28
CA GLN A 144 22.67 14.63 -15.57
C GLN A 144 21.98 15.80 -14.85
N LYS A 145 20.85 15.55 -14.17
CA LYS A 145 19.97 16.56 -13.58
C LYS A 145 19.53 16.20 -12.15
N ASN A 146 20.46 15.69 -11.34
CA ASN A 146 20.23 15.26 -9.95
C ASN A 146 21.05 16.09 -8.95
N SER A 147 21.56 17.25 -9.36
CA SER A 147 22.35 18.15 -8.52
C SER A 147 21.49 19.26 -7.91
N ASN A 148 22.02 20.00 -6.93
CA ASN A 148 21.29 21.11 -6.31
C ASN A 148 20.95 22.22 -7.31
N THR A 149 21.71 22.39 -8.40
CA THR A 149 21.37 23.39 -9.43
C THR A 149 20.13 23.02 -10.23
N ASP A 150 19.69 21.76 -10.18
CA ASP A 150 18.47 21.26 -10.83
C ASP A 150 17.22 21.39 -9.96
N GLU A 151 17.31 22.05 -8.79
CA GLU A 151 16.19 22.22 -7.85
C GLU A 151 14.95 22.85 -8.50
N VAL A 152 15.11 23.69 -9.52
CA VAL A 152 14.01 24.27 -10.33
C VAL A 152 13.08 23.21 -10.96
N LEU A 153 13.53 21.96 -11.10
CA LEU A 153 12.67 20.85 -11.54
C LEU A 153 11.58 20.51 -10.51
N ARG A 154 11.76 20.85 -9.22
CA ARG A 154 10.74 20.72 -8.19
C ARG A 154 9.51 21.56 -8.53
N ASP A 155 9.70 22.82 -8.93
CA ASP A 155 8.62 23.70 -9.38
C ASP A 155 7.90 23.11 -10.60
N THR A 156 8.67 22.57 -11.54
CA THR A 156 8.11 21.91 -12.74
C THR A 156 7.24 20.71 -12.37
N LEU A 157 7.62 19.97 -11.33
CA LEU A 157 6.92 18.83 -10.75
C LEU A 157 5.85 19.21 -9.72
N GLN A 158 5.69 20.50 -9.43
CA GLN A 158 4.79 21.04 -8.41
C GLN A 158 5.10 20.55 -6.98
N LEU A 159 6.38 20.27 -6.70
CA LEU A 159 6.87 19.89 -5.38
C LEU A 159 7.30 21.15 -4.62
N LYS A 160 6.72 21.38 -3.45
CA LYS A 160 7.12 22.47 -2.54
C LYS A 160 8.43 22.16 -1.81
#